data_AF-A0A1E3PVK1-F1
#
_entry.id   AF-A0A1E3PVK1-F1
#
_cell.length_a   1.000
_cell.length_b   1.000
_cell.length_c   1.000
_cell.angle_alpha   90.00
_cell.angle_beta   90.00
_cell.angle_gamma   90.00
#
_symmetry.space_group_name_H-M   'P 1'
#
loop_
_entity.id
_entity.type
_entity.pdbx_description
1 polymer ?
#
loop_
_entity_poly.entity_id
_entity_poly.type
_entity_poly.pdbx_seq_one_letter_code
_entity_poly.pdbx_strand_id
1 'polypeptide(L)'
;MSARRKILKRLRPRVHFLTLHYAYFIGMCFLTSIIFWGASTPARSVRYIDSLFLTISAMTRAGLNTVNLSTLNTFQQVLLFFLIILGSAVGVSPYGRCYGQSFFSRYYVAIIAIFPIARLLIYPI
;
A
#
# COMPACT_ATOMS: atom_id res chain seq x y z
N MET A 1 25.54 16.98 33.11
CA MET A 1 24.68 16.39 32.03
C MET A 1 24.48 17.44 30.93
N SER A 2 25.13 17.26 29.76
CA SER A 2 25.49 18.37 28.86
C SER A 2 24.29 19.08 28.18
N ALA A 3 24.39 20.42 28.09
CA ALA A 3 23.38 21.32 27.51
C ALA A 3 22.95 20.93 26.08
N ARG A 4 23.81 20.23 25.34
CA ARG A 4 23.53 19.65 24.01
C ARG A 4 22.32 18.71 24.02
N ARG A 5 22.15 17.90 25.07
CA ARG A 5 20.97 17.02 25.22
C ARG A 5 19.66 17.79 25.45
N LYS A 6 19.70 18.97 26.07
CA LYS A 6 18.50 19.80 26.30
C LYS A 6 18.02 20.47 25.01
N ILE A 7 18.95 20.92 24.17
CA ILE A 7 18.65 21.51 22.85
C ILE A 7 18.07 20.44 21.91
N LEU A 8 18.69 19.25 21.86
CA LEU A 8 18.18 18.12 21.07
C LEU A 8 16.79 17.64 21.54
N LYS A 9 16.47 17.73 22.84
CA LYS A 9 15.13 17.42 23.36
C LYS A 9 14.08 18.48 22.99
N ARG A 10 14.46 19.76 22.83
CA ARG A 10 13.57 20.84 22.36
C ARG A 10 13.31 20.80 20.86
N LEU A 11 14.28 20.29 20.10
CA LEU A 11 14.16 20.01 18.66
C LEU A 11 13.41 18.71 18.35
N ARG A 12 12.75 18.07 19.33
CA ARG A 12 11.83 16.96 19.05
C ARG A 12 10.48 17.57 18.67
N PRO A 13 10.15 17.75 17.37
CA PRO A 13 8.79 18.07 17.00
C PRO A 13 7.89 17.01 17.63
N ARG A 14 6.76 17.44 18.21
CA ARG A 14 5.68 16.52 18.59
C ARG A 14 5.08 15.98 17.29
N VAL A 15 5.79 15.06 16.65
CA VAL A 15 5.30 14.33 15.49
C VAL A 15 4.18 13.45 15.99
N HIS A 16 2.95 13.91 15.75
CA HIS A 16 1.77 13.12 16.05
C HIS A 16 1.82 11.87 15.18
N PHE A 17 1.48 10.73 15.78
CA PHE A 17 1.38 9.43 15.11
C PHE A 17 0.60 9.54 13.79
N LEU A 18 -0.48 10.32 13.80
CA LEU A 18 -1.32 10.57 12.65
C LEU A 18 -0.60 11.32 11.51
N THR A 19 0.23 12.32 11.84
CA THR A 19 1.02 13.08 10.85
C THR A 19 2.05 12.17 10.16
N LEU A 20 2.74 11.33 10.92
CA LEU A 20 3.68 10.35 10.36
C LEU A 20 2.97 9.28 9.53
N HIS A 21 1.78 8.84 9.95
CA HIS A 21 0.95 7.89 9.21
C HIS A 21 0.55 8.45 7.84
N TYR A 22 0.04 9.68 7.77
CA TYR A 22 -0.31 10.30 6.50
C TYR A 22 0.92 10.58 5.62
N ALA A 23 2.04 11.02 6.20
CA ALA A 23 3.27 11.23 5.46
C ALA A 23 3.80 9.92 4.84
N TYR A 24 3.78 8.82 5.59
CA TYR A 24 4.10 7.48 5.10
C TYR A 24 3.15 7.05 3.97
N PHE A 25 1.84 7.20 4.18
CA PHE A 25 0.82 6.79 3.21
C PHE A 25 1.00 7.50 1.86
N ILE A 26 1.17 8.83 1.91
CA ILE A 26 1.40 9.66 0.73
C ILE A 26 2.72 9.28 0.06
N GLY A 27 3.82 9.20 0.83
CA GLY A 27 5.14 8.87 0.30
C GLY A 27 5.19 7.50 -0.38
N MET A 28 4.54 6.49 0.22
CA MET A 28 4.46 5.15 -0.36
C MET A 28 3.64 5.14 -1.66
N CYS A 29 2.51 5.84 -1.72
CA CYS A 29 1.73 5.97 -2.96
C CYS A 29 2.55 6.61 -4.10
N PHE A 30 3.32 7.67 -3.81
CA PHE A 30 4.18 8.31 -4.82
C PHE A 30 5.34 7.41 -5.26
N LEU A 31 6.01 6.72 -4.33
CA LEU A 31 7.11 5.82 -4.68
C LEU A 31 6.62 4.67 -5.56
N THR A 32 5.51 4.06 -5.15
CA THR A 32 4.95 2.89 -5.83
C THR A 32 4.30 3.25 -7.17
N SER A 33 3.74 4.45 -7.33
CA SER A 33 3.20 4.91 -8.62
C SER A 33 4.30 5.07 -9.68
N ILE A 34 5.48 5.57 -9.29
CA ILE A 34 6.64 5.70 -10.17
C ILE A 34 7.14 4.32 -10.58
N ILE A 35 7.27 3.39 -9.62
CA ILE A 35 7.67 2.00 -9.90
C ILE A 35 6.65 1.31 -10.80
N PHE A 36 5.35 1.47 -10.53
CA PHE A 36 4.28 0.88 -11.33
C PHE A 36 4.29 1.40 -12.78
N TRP A 37 4.49 2.71 -12.96
CA TRP A 37 4.62 3.32 -14.28
C TRP A 37 5.86 2.82 -15.03
N GLY A 38 7.02 2.80 -14.35
CA GLY A 38 8.29 2.37 -14.94
C GLY A 38 8.35 0.86 -15.25
N ALA A 39 7.67 0.04 -14.46
CA ALA A 39 7.60 -1.41 -14.66
C ALA A 39 6.58 -1.85 -15.71
N SER A 40 5.88 -0.92 -16.37
CA SER A 40 4.93 -1.25 -17.44
C SER A 40 5.63 -1.87 -18.65
N THR A 41 5.08 -2.94 -19.19
CA THR A 41 5.59 -3.64 -20.39
C THR A 41 4.44 -3.85 -21.38
N PRO A 42 4.40 -3.18 -22.55
CA PRO A 42 5.38 -2.24 -23.11
C PRO A 42 5.58 -0.99 -22.25
N ALA A 43 6.78 -0.41 -22.32
CA ALA A 43 7.13 0.79 -21.55
C ALA A 43 6.12 1.92 -21.81
N ARG A 44 5.55 2.49 -20.74
CA ARG A 44 4.53 3.56 -20.78
C ARG A 44 3.19 3.20 -21.41
N SER A 45 2.82 1.91 -21.45
CA SER A 45 1.46 1.49 -21.83
C SER A 45 0.39 2.06 -20.89
N VAL A 46 0.71 2.24 -19.60
CA VAL A 46 -0.19 2.85 -18.61
C VAL A 46 0.20 4.32 -18.41
N ARG A 47 -0.78 5.23 -18.44
CA ARG A 47 -0.52 6.65 -18.15
C ARG A 47 -0.13 6.80 -16.69
N TYR A 48 0.73 7.77 -16.38
CA TYR A 48 1.16 8.02 -15.00
C TYR A 48 -0.03 8.34 -14.08
N ILE A 49 -1.04 9.08 -14.58
CA ILE A 49 -2.26 9.40 -13.82
C ILE A 49 -3.01 8.12 -13.45
N ASP A 50 -3.13 7.16 -14.37
CA ASP A 50 -3.79 5.88 -14.10
C ASP A 50 -2.98 5.04 -13.11
N SER A 51 -1.64 5.08 -13.20
CA SER A 51 -0.73 4.41 -12.27
C SER A 51 -0.85 4.97 -10.84
N LEU A 52 -0.95 6.29 -10.72
CA LEU A 52 -1.15 6.98 -9.45
C LEU A 52 -2.53 6.69 -8.85
N PHE A 53 -3.58 6.69 -9.68
CA PHE A 53 -4.92 6.33 -9.23
C PHE A 53 -5.00 4.88 -8.74
N LEU A 54 -4.43 3.93 -9.50
CA LEU A 54 -4.42 2.51 -9.14
C LEU A 54 -3.66 2.25 -7.83
N THR A 55 -2.49 2.86 -7.65
CA THR A 55 -1.68 2.70 -6.43
C THR A 55 -2.36 3.32 -5.21
N ILE A 56 -2.97 4.50 -5.34
CA ILE A 56 -3.76 5.11 -4.25
C ILE A 56 -5.01 4.28 -3.94
N SER A 57 -5.72 3.79 -4.96
CA SER A 57 -6.89 2.91 -4.80
C SER A 57 -6.54 1.60 -4.09
N ALA A 58 -5.41 0.98 -4.45
CA ALA A 58 -4.89 -0.22 -3.78
C ALA A 58 -4.51 0.07 -2.32
N MET A 59 -3.79 1.17 -2.06
CA MET A 59 -3.38 1.57 -0.71
C MET A 59 -4.56 1.91 0.20
N THR A 60 -5.59 2.57 -0.33
CA THR A 60 -6.83 2.86 0.41
C THR A 60 -7.78 1.67 0.49
N ARG A 61 -7.50 0.60 -0.26
CA ARG A 61 -8.39 -0.56 -0.46
C ARG A 61 -9.76 -0.14 -0.97
N ALA A 62 -9.80 0.89 -1.83
CA ALA A 62 -11.02 1.36 -2.48
C ALA A 62 -11.53 0.37 -3.54
N GLY A 63 -10.64 -0.41 -4.15
CA GLY A 63 -10.99 -1.42 -5.16
C GLY A 63 -11.38 -0.85 -6.52
N LEU A 64 -11.10 0.42 -6.78
CA LEU A 64 -11.38 1.11 -8.04
C LEU A 64 -10.21 0.96 -9.02
N ASN A 65 -10.52 0.70 -10.29
CA ASN A 65 -9.52 0.53 -11.36
C ASN A 65 -9.87 1.42 -12.56
N THR A 66 -8.89 2.20 -13.06
CA THR A 66 -9.03 3.01 -14.28
C THR A 66 -8.64 2.25 -15.55
N VAL A 67 -7.80 1.22 -15.40
CA VAL A 67 -7.38 0.32 -16.48
C VAL A 67 -7.67 -1.12 -16.08
N ASN A 68 -7.79 -1.99 -17.09
CA ASN A 68 -8.07 -3.40 -16.84
C ASN A 68 -6.86 -4.08 -16.17
N LEU A 69 -7.09 -4.71 -15.01
CA LEU A 69 -6.04 -5.39 -14.25
C LEU A 69 -5.51 -6.64 -14.96
N SER A 70 -6.34 -7.32 -15.77
CA SER A 70 -5.94 -8.53 -16.49
C SER A 70 -4.92 -8.24 -17.59
N THR A 71 -4.86 -7.00 -18.08
CA THR A 71 -3.89 -6.55 -19.09
C THR A 71 -2.56 -6.07 -18.49
N LEU A 72 -2.48 -5.95 -17.16
CA LEU A 72 -1.25 -5.56 -16.47
C LEU A 72 -0.30 -6.75 -16.37
N ASN A 73 0.99 -6.47 -16.27
CA ASN A 73 1.97 -7.52 -16.06
C ASN A 73 1.89 -8.11 -14.64
N THR A 74 2.43 -9.32 -14.47
CA THR A 74 2.41 -10.02 -13.18
C THR A 74 3.10 -9.21 -12.08
N PHE A 75 4.17 -8.47 -12.41
CA PHE A 75 4.87 -7.63 -11.44
C PHE A 75 3.99 -6.50 -10.90
N GLN A 76 3.25 -5.82 -11.77
CA GLN A 76 2.30 -4.75 -11.43
C GLN A 76 1.14 -5.28 -10.60
N GLN A 77 0.60 -6.45 -10.94
CA GLN A 77 -0.45 -7.10 -10.16
C GLN A 77 0.05 -7.46 -8.75
N VAL A 78 1.25 -8.04 -8.65
CA VAL A 78 1.88 -8.35 -7.36
C VAL A 78 2.16 -7.08 -6.56
N LEU A 79 2.61 -6.01 -7.21
CA LEU A 79 2.83 -4.71 -6.57
C LEU A 79 1.53 -4.15 -5.99
N LEU A 80 0.42 -4.12 -6.75
CA LEU A 80 -0.88 -3.68 -6.25
C LEU A 80 -1.37 -4.54 -5.08
N PHE A 81 -1.13 -5.85 -5.12
CA PHE A 81 -1.46 -6.76 -4.02
C PHE A 81 -0.67 -6.43 -2.75
N PHE A 82 0.63 -6.15 -2.88
CA PHE A 82 1.44 -5.67 -1.74
C PHE A 82 0.92 -4.35 -1.18
N LEU A 83 0.48 -3.41 -2.02
CA LEU A 83 -0.10 -2.14 -1.56
C LEU A 83 -1.40 -2.34 -0.78
N ILE A 84 -2.25 -3.28 -1.17
CA ILE A 84 -3.49 -3.63 -0.44
C ILE A 84 -3.16 -4.13 0.97
N ILE A 85 -2.11 -4.94 1.12
CA ILE A 85 -1.66 -5.44 2.43
C ILE A 85 -1.08 -4.30 3.27
N LEU A 86 -0.21 -3.48 2.68
CA LEU A 86 0.43 -2.34 3.36
C LEU A 86 -0.56 -1.24 3.76
N GLY A 87 -1.64 -1.08 2.99
CA GLY A 87 -2.74 -0.18 3.27
C GLY A 87 -3.68 -0.64 4.39
N SER A 88 -3.61 -1.91 4.79
CA SER A 88 -4.26 -2.37 6.03
C SER A 88 -3.53 -1.76 7.23
N ALA A 89 -4.23 -1.54 8.35
CA ALA A 89 -3.80 -0.77 9.54
C ALA A 89 -2.52 -1.27 10.27
N VAL A 90 -1.74 -2.15 9.64
CA VAL A 90 -0.54 -2.81 10.14
C VAL A 90 0.74 -1.99 9.87
N GLY A 91 0.74 -1.08 8.90
CA GLY A 91 1.98 -0.40 8.47
C GLY A 91 2.59 0.62 9.44
N VAL A 92 1.88 1.09 10.48
CA VAL A 92 2.35 2.24 11.28
C VAL A 92 2.24 2.06 12.79
N SER A 93 1.87 0.91 13.35
CA SER A 93 1.88 0.75 14.82
C SER A 93 3.18 0.09 15.31
N PRO A 94 4.24 0.82 15.70
CA PRO A 94 5.39 0.23 16.36
C PRO A 94 5.14 -0.06 17.86
N TYR A 95 3.95 0.22 18.42
CA TYR A 95 3.69 -0.01 19.84
C TYR A 95 2.29 -0.56 20.11
N GLY A 96 2.26 -1.81 20.56
CA GLY A 96 1.30 -2.24 21.58
C GLY A 96 -0.10 -2.63 21.08
N ARG A 97 -0.22 -3.85 20.56
CA ARG A 97 -0.81 -4.93 21.35
C ARG A 97 -0.60 -6.26 20.64
N CYS A 98 -0.33 -7.29 21.42
CA CYS A 98 -0.35 -8.68 21.03
C CYS A 98 -1.53 -8.95 20.10
N TYR A 99 -1.22 -9.24 18.84
CA TYR A 99 -2.16 -9.72 17.87
C TYR A 99 -2.68 -11.07 18.35
N GLY A 100 -3.89 -11.08 18.91
CA GLY A 100 -4.60 -12.31 19.16
C GLY A 100 -4.79 -13.10 17.86
N GLN A 101 -4.77 -14.43 17.99
CA GLN A 101 -4.99 -15.46 16.97
C GLN A 101 -6.11 -15.13 15.94
N SER A 102 -7.12 -14.35 16.32
CA SER A 102 -8.24 -13.95 15.46
C SER A 102 -7.89 -12.98 14.33
N PHE A 103 -6.74 -12.29 14.38
CA PHE A 103 -6.34 -11.36 13.32
C PHE A 103 -5.76 -12.10 12.11
N PHE A 104 -4.88 -13.07 12.31
CA PHE A 104 -4.28 -13.90 11.26
C PHE A 104 -5.33 -14.64 10.40
N SER A 105 -6.42 -15.09 11.02
CA SER A 105 -7.55 -15.72 10.32
C SER A 105 -8.22 -14.77 9.31
N ARG A 106 -8.34 -13.48 9.62
CA ARG A 106 -8.90 -12.49 8.66
C ARG A 106 -7.97 -12.23 7.46
N TYR A 107 -6.65 -12.36 7.61
CA TYR A 107 -5.70 -12.26 6.49
C TYR A 107 -5.74 -13.50 5.61
N TYR A 108 -5.76 -14.69 6.21
CA TYR A 108 -5.90 -15.94 5.46
C TYR A 108 -7.21 -15.99 4.68
N VAL A 109 -8.33 -15.60 5.30
CA VAL A 109 -9.63 -15.55 4.62
C VAL A 109 -9.66 -14.47 3.54
N ALA A 110 -9.06 -13.29 3.74
CA ALA A 110 -8.97 -12.28 2.68
C ALA A 110 -8.09 -12.72 1.50
N ILE A 111 -6.95 -13.36 1.77
CA ILE A 111 -6.05 -13.90 0.74
C ILE A 111 -6.74 -15.03 -0.05
N ILE A 112 -7.43 -15.93 0.64
CA ILE A 112 -8.15 -17.07 0.03
C ILE A 112 -9.43 -16.61 -0.68
N ALA A 113 -10.13 -15.57 -0.21
CA ALA A 113 -11.33 -15.03 -0.85
C ALA A 113 -11.03 -14.20 -2.10
N ILE A 114 -9.83 -13.59 -2.18
CA ILE A 114 -9.39 -12.82 -3.36
C ILE A 114 -8.94 -13.74 -4.51
N PHE A 115 -8.37 -14.91 -4.21
CA PHE A 115 -7.92 -15.89 -5.23
C PHE A 115 -9.02 -16.36 -6.22
N PRO A 116 -10.23 -16.74 -5.80
CA PRO A 116 -11.32 -17.11 -6.72
C PRO A 116 -11.92 -15.91 -7.44
N ILE A 117 -11.95 -14.72 -6.83
CA ILE A 117 -12.42 -13.48 -7.49
C ILE A 117 -11.43 -13.05 -8.59
N ALA A 118 -10.12 -13.16 -8.33
CA ALA A 118 -9.08 -12.95 -9.34
C ALA A 118 -9.16 -13.97 -10.49
N ARG A 119 -9.54 -15.22 -10.19
CA ARG A 119 -9.77 -16.27 -11.21
C ARG A 119 -10.99 -16.00 -12.09
N LEU A 120 -12.04 -15.37 -11.55
CA LEU A 120 -13.27 -15.01 -12.27
C LEU A 120 -13.14 -13.74 -13.14
N LEU A 121 -12.17 -12.86 -12.85
CA LEU A 121 -11.88 -11.67 -13.67
C LEU A 121 -10.88 -11.92 -14.79
N ILE A 122 -10.17 -13.06 -14.78
CA ILE A 122 -9.15 -13.44 -15.79
C ILE A 122 -9.70 -14.42 -16.83
N TYR A 123 -10.78 -15.16 -16.52
CA TYR A 123 -11.48 -16.03 -17.48
C TYR A 123 -12.95 -15.61 -17.59
N PRO A 124 -13.35 -14.85 -18.62
CA PRO A 124 -14.75 -14.69 -18.93
C PRO A 124 -15.28 -16.02 -19.48
N ILE A 125 -16.33 -16.55 -18.87
CA ILE A 125 -17.31 -17.41 -19.55
C ILE A 125 -18.26 -16.49 -20.29
#